data_AF-A0A3D1I7K2-F1
#
_entry.id   AF-A0A3D1I7K2-F1
#
_cell.length_a   1.000
_cell.length_b   1.000
_cell.length_c   1.000
_cell.angle_alpha   90.00
_cell.angle_beta   90.00
_cell.angle_gamma   90.00
#
_symmetry.space_group_name_H-M   'P 1'
#
loop_
_entity.id
_entity.type
_entity.pdbx_description
1 polymer ?
#
loop_
_entity_poly.entity_id
_entity_poly.type
_entity_poly.pdbx_seq_one_letter_code
_entity_poly.pdbx_strand_id
1 'polypeptide(L)'
;HALIGVGEAAITVVAVAALPSLARRQGRSLAGVALAAALLAVVLLAPIASTLPDGLEAVAGALRIAHQGAPTFVAPLADYGVRGMAVGPLATVLAGLVGVAASFGAGWLVANGLTRGSAAAGSAPSA
;
A
#
# COMPACT_ATOMS: atom_id res chain seq x y z
N HIS A 1 8.42 0.74 -11.26
CA HIS A 1 7.88 0.79 -9.88
C HIS A 1 6.84 -0.28 -9.57
N ALA A 2 5.90 -0.58 -10.48
CA ALA A 2 4.84 -1.56 -10.17
C ALA A 2 5.35 -2.96 -9.74
N LEU A 3 6.35 -3.51 -10.42
CA LEU A 3 6.93 -4.81 -10.06
C LEU A 3 7.63 -4.79 -8.69
N ILE A 4 8.31 -3.68 -8.38
CA ILE A 4 8.95 -3.45 -7.07
C ILE A 4 7.88 -3.45 -5.98
N GLY A 5 6.79 -2.69 -6.18
CA GLY A 5 5.68 -2.63 -5.23
C GLY A 5 5.02 -4.00 -4.97
N VAL A 6 4.93 -4.87 -5.99
CA VAL A 6 4.45 -6.25 -5.80
C VAL A 6 5.40 -7.06 -4.92
N GLY A 7 6.71 -6.93 -5.13
CA GLY A 7 7.73 -7.58 -4.30
C GLY A 7 7.68 -7.12 -2.84
N GLU A 8 7.56 -5.80 -2.61
CA GLU A 8 7.42 -5.22 -1.27
C GLU A 8 6.15 -5.69 -0.56
N ALA A 9 5.02 -5.74 -1.27
CA ALA A 9 3.77 -6.26 -0.73
C ALA A 9 3.92 -7.73 -0.29
N ALA A 10 4.55 -8.57 -1.12
CA ALA A 10 4.80 -9.97 -0.79
C ALA A 10 5.69 -10.11 0.46
N ILE A 11 6.80 -9.36 0.54
CA ILE A 11 7.69 -9.36 1.70
C ILE A 11 6.93 -8.91 2.96
N THR A 12 6.10 -7.87 2.85
CA THR A 12 5.30 -7.36 3.97
C THR A 12 4.32 -8.41 4.48
N VAL A 13 3.61 -9.09 3.59
CA VAL A 13 2.67 -10.17 3.97
C VAL A 13 3.41 -11.29 4.70
N VAL A 14 4.57 -11.72 4.18
CA VAL A 14 5.39 -12.76 4.82
C VAL A 14 5.89 -12.32 6.20
N ALA A 15 6.41 -11.09 6.31
CA ALA A 15 6.93 -10.55 7.56
C ALA A 15 5.82 -10.43 8.63
N VAL A 16 4.63 -9.96 8.25
CA VAL A 16 3.47 -9.87 9.15
C VAL A 16 2.99 -11.27 9.57
N ALA A 17 2.93 -12.23 8.66
CA ALA A 17 2.55 -13.61 8.96
C ALA A 17 3.54 -14.32 9.91
N ALA A 18 4.84 -14.00 9.80
CA ALA A 18 5.89 -14.56 10.63
C ALA A 18 5.94 -13.98 12.07
N LEU A 19 5.24 -12.86 12.34
CA LEU A 19 5.24 -12.17 13.64
C LEU A 19 3.84 -12.18 14.29
N PRO A 20 3.38 -13.33 14.82
CA PRO A 20 2.02 -13.50 15.32
C PRO A 20 1.76 -12.77 16.66
N SER A 21 2.79 -12.15 17.27
CA SER A 21 2.66 -11.25 18.41
C SER A 21 2.17 -9.85 18.01
N LEU A 22 2.49 -9.39 16.80
CA LEU A 22 2.01 -8.11 16.24
C LEU A 22 0.57 -8.22 15.74
N ALA A 23 0.18 -9.40 15.23
CA ALA A 23 -1.17 -9.66 14.70
C ALA A 23 -2.25 -9.78 15.79
N ARG A 24 -1.88 -10.09 17.05
CA ARG A 24 -2.82 -10.42 18.13
C ARG A 24 -3.33 -9.24 18.96
N ARG A 25 -2.81 -8.03 18.78
CA ARG A 25 -3.25 -6.81 19.50
C ARG A 25 -4.01 -5.84 18.60
N GLN A 26 -5.13 -6.27 18.00
CA GLN A 26 -5.90 -5.36 17.15
C GLN A 26 -7.38 -5.30 17.52
N GLY A 27 -7.73 -4.28 18.32
CA GLY A 27 -9.11 -3.82 18.47
C GLY A 27 -9.45 -2.77 17.40
N ARG A 28 -10.74 -2.60 17.10
CA ARG A 28 -11.25 -1.62 16.11
C ARG A 28 -10.74 -0.18 16.36
N SER A 29 -10.41 0.17 17.60
CA SER A 29 -9.83 1.47 17.98
C SER A 29 -8.47 1.73 17.34
N LEU A 30 -7.60 0.73 17.23
CA LEU A 30 -6.25 0.89 16.66
C LEU A 30 -6.29 1.07 15.14
N ALA A 31 -7.22 0.41 14.45
CA ALA A 31 -7.38 0.57 13.00
C ALA A 31 -7.81 2.00 12.63
N GLY A 32 -8.73 2.59 13.41
CA GLY A 32 -9.14 3.98 13.22
C GLY A 32 -8.00 4.98 13.45
N VAL A 33 -7.21 4.76 14.50
CA VAL A 33 -6.02 5.59 14.79
C VAL A 33 -4.98 5.45 13.67
N ALA A 34 -4.72 4.24 13.19
CA ALA A 34 -3.77 4.01 12.09
C ALA A 34 -4.22 4.69 10.79
N LEU A 35 -5.53 4.63 10.47
CA LEU A 35 -6.08 5.32 9.30
C LEU A 35 -5.93 6.84 9.43
N ALA A 36 -6.30 7.41 10.58
CA ALA A 36 -6.16 8.85 10.83
C ALA A 36 -4.70 9.30 10.74
N ALA A 37 -3.77 8.54 11.33
CA ALA A 37 -2.34 8.81 11.25
C ALA A 37 -1.82 8.75 9.81
N ALA A 38 -2.24 7.75 9.02
CA ALA A 38 -1.85 7.63 7.62
C ALA A 38 -2.36 8.80 6.77
N LEU A 39 -3.62 9.20 6.95
CA LEU A 39 -4.20 10.35 6.25
C LEU A 39 -3.48 11.65 6.61
N LEU A 40 -3.23 11.88 7.91
CA LEU A 40 -2.49 13.04 8.38
C LEU A 40 -1.07 13.07 7.82
N ALA A 41 -0.39 11.92 7.82
CA ALA A 41 0.94 11.79 7.26
C ALA A 41 0.96 12.15 5.77
N VAL A 42 0.02 11.64 4.97
CA VAL A 42 -0.07 11.99 3.54
C VAL A 42 -0.27 13.49 3.35
N VAL A 43 -1.21 14.10 4.07
CA VAL A 43 -1.52 15.52 3.90
C VAL A 43 -0.35 16.42 4.29
N LEU A 44 0.38 16.08 5.37
CA LEU A 44 1.46 16.93 5.88
C LEU A 44 2.82 16.65 5.23
N LEU A 45 3.14 15.39 4.95
CA LEU A 45 4.48 14.98 4.51
C LEU A 45 4.58 14.87 2.98
N ALA A 46 3.50 14.52 2.26
CA ALA A 46 3.59 14.38 0.81
C ALA A 46 3.98 15.67 0.07
N PRO A 47 3.53 16.88 0.49
CA PRO A 47 3.93 18.13 -0.17
C PRO A 47 5.43 18.46 -0.05
N ILE A 48 6.07 17.97 1.01
CA ILE A 48 7.50 18.17 1.29
C ILE A 48 8.34 16.93 0.96
N ALA A 49 7.76 15.97 0.24
CA ALA A 49 8.47 14.78 -0.19
C ALA A 49 9.62 15.16 -1.12
N SER A 50 10.78 14.54 -0.89
CA SER A 50 11.97 14.76 -1.72
C SER A 50 11.70 14.38 -3.17
N THR A 51 12.23 15.17 -4.10
CA THR A 51 12.20 14.91 -5.55
C THR A 51 13.40 14.12 -6.04
N LEU A 52 14.32 13.74 -5.14
CA LEU A 52 15.50 12.95 -5.49
C LEU A 52 15.12 11.50 -5.82
N PRO A 53 15.88 10.83 -6.72
CA PRO A 53 15.65 9.43 -7.02
C PRO A 53 15.81 8.59 -5.76
N ASP A 54 14.99 7.54 -5.65
CA ASP A 54 15.13 6.59 -4.55
C ASP A 54 16.44 5.78 -4.68
N GLY A 55 16.79 5.02 -3.65
CA GLY A 55 18.04 4.26 -3.63
C GLY A 55 18.15 3.23 -4.78
N LEU A 56 17.04 2.64 -5.21
CA LEU A 56 17.03 1.68 -6.31
C LEU A 56 17.19 2.40 -7.65
N GLU A 57 16.53 3.51 -7.85
CA GLU A 57 16.67 4.36 -9.04
C GLU A 57 18.06 4.95 -9.15
N ALA A 58 18.64 5.44 -8.05
CA ALA A 58 19.98 6.00 -8.03
C ALA A 58 21.03 4.94 -8.43
N VAL A 59 20.92 3.72 -7.88
CA VAL A 59 21.80 2.60 -8.25
C VAL A 59 21.54 2.14 -9.68
N ALA A 60 20.28 2.03 -10.11
CA ALA A 60 19.92 1.65 -11.48
C ALA A 60 20.43 2.67 -12.52
N GLY A 61 20.43 3.96 -12.16
CA GLY A 61 21.03 5.04 -12.94
C GLY A 61 22.55 4.91 -13.00
N ALA A 62 23.22 4.69 -11.86
CA ALA A 62 24.67 4.49 -11.80
C ALA A 62 25.13 3.29 -12.63
N LEU A 63 24.36 2.20 -12.64
CA LEU A 63 24.64 0.99 -13.40
C LEU A 63 24.13 1.05 -14.86
N ARG A 64 23.51 2.16 -15.30
CA ARG A 64 22.90 2.33 -16.64
C ARG A 64 21.88 1.24 -17.01
N ILE A 65 21.23 0.66 -16.01
CA ILE A 65 20.19 -0.36 -16.16
C ILE A 65 18.84 0.31 -16.52
N ALA A 66 18.63 1.53 -16.04
CA ALA A 66 17.36 2.26 -16.17
C ALA A 66 16.89 2.51 -17.62
N HIS A 67 17.76 2.40 -18.62
CA HIS A 67 17.44 2.69 -20.03
C HIS A 67 17.12 1.43 -20.87
N GLN A 68 17.07 0.25 -20.27
CA GLN A 68 17.10 -1.02 -21.02
C GLN A 68 15.73 -1.71 -21.23
N GLY A 69 14.59 -1.06 -20.95
CA GLY A 69 13.30 -1.70 -21.22
C GLY A 69 12.10 -0.78 -21.17
N ALA A 70 11.13 -1.04 -22.06
CA ALA A 70 9.80 -0.46 -21.97
C ALA A 70 9.12 -0.91 -20.66
N PRO A 71 8.29 -0.08 -20.03
CA PRO A 71 7.58 -0.46 -18.81
C PRO A 71 6.70 -1.68 -19.09
N THR A 72 6.99 -2.80 -18.44
CA THR A 72 6.22 -4.06 -18.56
C THR A 72 4.77 -3.90 -18.12
N PHE A 73 4.50 -2.91 -17.27
CA PHE A 73 3.17 -2.56 -16.79
C PHE A 73 3.08 -1.06 -16.51
N VAL A 74 1.99 -0.43 -16.94
CA VAL A 74 1.70 0.98 -16.68
C VAL A 74 0.88 1.08 -15.40
N ALA A 75 1.47 1.65 -14.35
CA ALA A 75 0.77 1.85 -13.09
C ALA A 75 -0.30 2.96 -13.22
N PRO A 76 -1.48 2.80 -12.58
CA PRO A 76 -2.58 3.78 -12.67
C PRO A 76 -2.23 5.19 -12.18
N LEU A 77 -1.29 5.30 -11.24
CA LEU A 77 -0.81 6.55 -10.63
C LEU A 77 0.74 6.61 -10.67
N ALA A 78 1.32 6.30 -11.85
CA ALA A 78 2.76 6.40 -12.04
C ALA A 78 3.25 7.82 -11.73
N ASP A 79 4.39 7.92 -11.04
CA ASP A 79 5.00 9.19 -10.62
C ASP A 79 4.05 10.13 -9.86
N TYR A 80 3.10 9.54 -9.14
CA TYR A 80 2.03 10.25 -8.44
C TYR A 80 1.14 11.13 -9.34
N GLY A 81 1.15 10.85 -10.64
CA GLY A 81 0.35 11.55 -11.64
C GLY A 81 -1.13 11.20 -11.52
N VAL A 82 -1.96 12.22 -11.38
CA VAL A 82 -3.42 12.10 -11.48
C VAL A 82 -3.84 12.59 -12.86
N ARG A 83 -4.55 11.76 -13.63
CA ARG A 83 -5.04 12.13 -14.97
C ARG A 83 -5.86 13.41 -14.89
N GLY A 84 -5.48 14.42 -15.68
CA GLY A 84 -6.15 15.73 -15.72
C GLY A 84 -5.63 16.77 -14.72
N MET A 85 -4.59 16.45 -13.93
CA MET A 85 -3.88 17.43 -13.09
C MET A 85 -2.41 17.53 -13.47
N ALA A 86 -1.83 18.73 -13.25
CA ALA A 86 -0.40 18.93 -13.34
C ALA A 86 0.32 18.16 -12.24
N VAL A 87 1.49 17.61 -12.57
CA VAL A 87 2.37 16.96 -11.59
C VAL A 87 2.84 18.01 -10.59
N GLY A 88 2.74 17.70 -9.30
CA GLY A 88 3.09 18.63 -8.22
C GLY A 88 2.56 18.18 -6.86
N PRO A 89 2.80 18.98 -5.80
CA PRO A 89 2.49 18.60 -4.41
C PRO A 89 1.05 18.13 -4.20
N LEU A 90 0.10 18.79 -4.86
CA LEU A 90 -1.32 18.46 -4.75
C LEU A 90 -1.66 17.12 -5.41
N ALA A 91 -1.07 16.82 -6.57
CA ALA A 91 -1.24 15.52 -7.24
C ALA A 91 -0.64 14.40 -6.37
N THR A 92 0.51 14.64 -5.74
CA THR A 92 1.15 13.69 -4.80
C THR A 92 0.28 13.40 -3.59
N VAL A 93 -0.31 14.43 -2.97
CA VAL A 93 -1.26 14.24 -1.87
C VAL A 93 -2.46 13.40 -2.33
N LEU A 94 -3.06 13.72 -3.47
CA LEU A 94 -4.22 12.99 -3.99
C LEU A 94 -3.90 11.53 -4.29
N ALA A 95 -2.77 11.27 -4.96
CA ALA A 95 -2.30 9.91 -5.21
C ALA A 95 -2.08 9.14 -3.90
N GLY A 96 -1.49 9.79 -2.88
CA GLY A 96 -1.33 9.22 -1.54
C GLY A 96 -2.65 8.90 -0.85
N LEU A 97 -3.65 9.79 -0.94
CA LEU A 97 -4.98 9.58 -0.35
C LEU A 97 -5.69 8.39 -1.00
N VAL A 98 -5.60 8.27 -2.34
CA VAL A 98 -6.14 7.12 -3.08
C VAL A 98 -5.44 5.83 -2.63
N GLY A 99 -4.11 5.86 -2.47
CA GLY A 99 -3.33 4.72 -1.97
C GLY A 99 -3.73 4.27 -0.57
N VAL A 100 -3.93 5.22 0.36
CA VAL A 100 -4.41 4.93 1.73
C VAL A 100 -5.81 4.31 1.68
N ALA A 101 -6.73 4.91 0.93
CA ALA A 101 -8.10 4.39 0.79
C ALA A 101 -8.12 2.98 0.20
N ALA A 102 -7.34 2.73 -0.85
CA ALA A 102 -7.23 1.42 -1.48
C ALA A 102 -6.66 0.36 -0.53
N SER A 103 -5.60 0.70 0.21
CA SER A 103 -4.93 -0.22 1.13
C SER A 103 -5.82 -0.62 2.31
N PHE A 104 -6.44 0.37 2.97
CA PHE A 104 -7.36 0.11 4.08
C PHE A 104 -8.65 -0.59 3.60
N GLY A 105 -9.16 -0.22 2.42
CA GLY A 105 -10.30 -0.89 1.80
C GLY A 105 -10.01 -2.36 1.51
N ALA A 106 -8.87 -2.67 0.90
CA ALA A 106 -8.44 -4.05 0.65
C ALA A 106 -8.28 -4.85 1.96
N GLY A 107 -7.60 -4.27 2.97
CA GLY A 107 -7.45 -4.90 4.28
C GLY A 107 -8.78 -5.17 4.97
N TRP A 108 -9.72 -4.22 4.91
CA TRP A 108 -11.07 -4.38 5.45
C TRP A 108 -11.85 -5.48 4.73
N LEU A 109 -11.78 -5.55 3.40
CA LEU A 109 -12.44 -6.62 2.62
C LEU A 109 -11.89 -8.00 2.97
N VAL A 110 -10.56 -8.14 3.08
CA VAL A 110 -9.92 -9.39 3.49
C VAL A 110 -10.35 -9.78 4.90
N ALA A 111 -10.31 -8.86 5.86
CA ALA A 111 -10.72 -9.12 7.24
C ALA A 111 -12.20 -9.54 7.37
N ASN A 112 -13.12 -8.90 6.62
CA ASN A 112 -14.54 -9.26 6.66
C ASN A 112 -14.88 -10.50 5.83
N GLY A 113 -14.14 -10.79 4.77
CA GLY A 113 -14.32 -12.00 3.97
C GLY A 113 -13.93 -13.26 4.75
N LEU A 114 -12.81 -13.21 5.48
CA LEU A 114 -12.30 -14.35 6.27
C LEU A 114 -13.17 -14.67 7.50
N THR A 115 -13.75 -13.65 8.14
CA THR A 115 -14.63 -13.83 9.31
C THR A 115 -15.98 -14.43 8.95
N ARG A 116 -16.51 -14.17 7.75
CA ARG A 116 -17.76 -14.80 7.26
C ARG A 116 -17.59 -16.28 6.93
N GLY A 117 -16.44 -16.69 6.39
CA GLY A 117 -16.15 -18.10 6.08
C GLY A 117 -16.03 -18.99 7.33
N SER A 118 -15.52 -18.45 8.43
CA SER A 118 -15.34 -19.19 9.69
C SER A 118 -16.66 -19.43 10.44
N ALA A 119 -17.65 -18.54 10.29
CA ALA A 119 -18.97 -18.71 10.90
C ALA A 119 -19.81 -19.81 10.23
N ALA A 120 -19.60 -20.07 8.93
CA ALA A 120 -20.31 -21.11 8.19
C ALA A 120 -19.80 -22.54 8.46
N ALA A 121 -18.55 -22.71 8.92
CA ALA A 121 -17.97 -24.01 9.23
C ALA A 121 -18.32 -24.54 10.63
N GLY A 122 -18.90 -23.70 11.50
CA GLY A 122 -19.28 -24.06 12.88
C GLY A 122 -20.69 -24.62 13.05
N SER A 123 -21.49 -24.71 11.98
CA SER A 123 -22.88 -25.17 12.03
C SER A 123 -23.09 -26.54 11.36
N ALA A 124 -22.19 -27.50 11.59
CA ALA A 124 -22.47 -28.90 11.27
C ALA A 124 -23.41 -29.47 12.34
N PRO A 125 -24.61 -29.96 11.99
CA PRO A 125 -25.54 -30.52 12.96
C PRO A 125 -25.02 -31.84 13.51
N SER A 126 -24.93 -31.95 14.83
CA SER A 126 -24.78 -33.24 15.52
C SER A 126 -26.09 -34.02 15.39
N ALA A 127 -26.05 -35.13 14.65
CA ALA A 127 -27.08 -36.17 14.65
C ALA A 127 -26.83 -37.18 15.76
#